data_AF-A0A014P5I6-F1
#
_entry.id   AF-A0A014P5I6-F1
#
_cell.length_a   1.000
_cell.length_b   1.000
_cell.length_c   1.000
_cell.angle_alpha   90.00
_cell.angle_beta   90.00
_cell.angle_gamma   90.00
#
_symmetry.space_group_name_H-M   'P 1'
#
loop_
_entity.id
_entity.type
_entity.pdbx_description
1 polymer ?
#
loop_
_entity_poly.entity_id
_entity_poly.type
_entity_poly.pdbx_seq_one_letter_code
_entity_poly.pdbx_strand_id
1 'polypeptide(L)'
;MDYKLTIAPPLPSSKRWFIPFSLRIAIIVCGVLVLALTGQPASTKNVIPILFLGPPAGLSILWSAADAACYFIHPSHHGITPGARVGMDLIISLAYISLEIVNGILITGWTDEEYPSNTKDSDRIHAMVEAALAFGGIATIIHVGLFVVACVETHRENTEVKVLRANALALGNMRG
;
A
#
# COMPACT_ATOMS: atom_id res chain seq x y z
N MET A 1 -0.57 -19.41 -46.81
CA MET A 1 0.34 -18.30 -46.44
C MET A 1 0.13 -18.01 -44.97
N ASP A 2 0.99 -18.59 -44.13
CA ASP A 2 0.89 -18.55 -42.67
C ASP A 2 1.36 -17.20 -42.14
N TYR A 3 0.43 -16.40 -41.64
CA TYR A 3 0.77 -15.23 -40.84
C TYR A 3 1.22 -15.72 -39.46
N LYS A 4 2.52 -15.98 -39.30
CA LYS A 4 3.10 -16.05 -37.95
C LYS A 4 2.95 -14.66 -37.33
N LEU A 5 1.89 -14.46 -36.55
CA LEU A 5 1.73 -13.35 -35.62
C LEU A 5 2.85 -13.49 -34.58
N THR A 6 4.03 -12.98 -34.95
CA THR A 6 5.20 -12.98 -34.09
C THR A 6 5.01 -11.81 -33.14
N ILE A 7 4.18 -11.99 -32.12
CA ILE A 7 4.15 -11.09 -30.97
C ILE A 7 5.52 -11.28 -30.33
N ALA A 8 6.44 -10.35 -30.60
CA ALA A 8 7.73 -10.34 -29.93
C ALA A 8 7.45 -10.35 -28.42
N PRO A 9 7.97 -11.32 -27.65
CA PRO A 9 7.79 -11.30 -26.22
C PRO A 9 8.39 -10.00 -25.69
N PRO A 10 7.68 -9.24 -24.83
CA PRO A 10 8.25 -8.05 -24.23
C PRO A 10 9.56 -8.44 -23.54
N LEU A 11 10.65 -7.74 -23.89
CA LEU A 11 11.96 -7.96 -23.30
C LEU A 11 11.81 -8.02 -21.77
N PRO A 12 12.24 -9.10 -21.11
CA PRO A 12 12.18 -9.19 -19.66
C PRO A 12 13.16 -8.17 -19.08
N SER A 13 12.62 -7.02 -18.67
CA SER A 13 13.35 -6.07 -17.83
C SER A 13 13.64 -6.77 -16.50
N SER A 14 14.88 -7.21 -16.32
CA SER A 14 15.33 -8.02 -15.17
C SER A 14 15.23 -7.30 -13.81
N LYS A 15 14.68 -6.09 -13.76
CA LYS A 15 14.53 -5.26 -12.55
C LYS A 15 13.09 -4.85 -12.24
N ARG A 16 12.08 -5.33 -12.98
CA ARG A 16 10.68 -4.91 -12.80
C ARG A 16 10.12 -5.16 -11.39
N TRP A 17 10.60 -6.21 -10.72
CA TRP A 17 10.24 -6.56 -9.34
C TRP A 17 10.87 -5.71 -8.23
N PHE A 18 11.97 -4.99 -8.51
CA PHE A 18 12.69 -4.23 -7.49
C PHE A 18 11.91 -2.99 -7.04
N ILE A 19 11.18 -2.36 -7.97
CA ILE A 19 10.36 -1.17 -7.69
C ILE A 19 9.25 -1.49 -6.68
N PRO A 20 8.34 -2.46 -6.93
CA PRO A 20 7.28 -2.77 -5.96
C PRO A 20 7.85 -3.25 -4.62
N PHE A 21 8.92 -4.04 -4.64
CA PHE A 21 9.60 -4.45 -3.42
C PHE A 21 10.12 -3.26 -2.59
N SER A 22 10.84 -2.31 -3.22
CA SER A 22 11.34 -1.12 -2.53
C SER A 22 10.22 -0.26 -1.95
N LEU A 23 9.08 -0.16 -2.64
CA LEU A 23 7.91 0.56 -2.15
C LEU A 23 7.29 -0.12 -0.92
N ARG A 24 7.27 -1.47 -0.86
CA ARG A 24 6.85 -2.20 0.34
C ARG A 24 7.75 -1.92 1.53
N ILE A 25 9.07 -1.90 1.31
CA ILE A 25 10.03 -1.55 2.38
C ILE A 25 9.80 -0.11 2.86
N ALA A 26 9.59 0.83 1.95
CA ALA A 26 9.28 2.21 2.31
C ALA A 26 8.00 2.33 3.14
N ILE A 27 6.95 1.57 2.80
CA ILE A 27 5.72 1.49 3.59
C ILE A 27 6.00 0.96 5.00
N ILE A 28 6.78 -0.12 5.15
CA ILE A 28 7.12 -0.68 6.46
C ILE A 28 7.83 0.36 7.32
N VAL A 29 8.81 1.08 6.75
CA VAL A 29 9.53 2.14 7.45
C VAL A 29 8.58 3.25 7.88
N CYS A 30 7.71 3.73 6.99
CA CYS A 30 6.72 4.75 7.33
C CYS A 30 5.77 4.27 8.44
N GLY A 31 5.27 3.04 8.37
CA GLY A 31 4.40 2.45 9.38
C GLY A 31 5.06 2.35 10.75
N VAL A 32 6.33 1.92 10.81
CA VAL A 32 7.10 1.87 12.06
C VAL A 32 7.29 3.26 12.64
N LEU A 33 7.56 4.27 11.81
CA LEU A 33 7.68 5.66 12.24
C LEU A 33 6.34 6.19 12.78
N VAL A 34 5.22 5.89 12.12
CA VAL A 34 3.87 6.24 12.62
C VAL A 34 3.63 5.63 14.01
N LEU A 35 3.91 4.34 14.20
CA LEU A 35 3.75 3.68 15.49
C LEU A 35 4.69 4.24 16.57
N ALA A 36 5.95 4.55 16.22
CA ALA A 36 6.91 5.11 17.16
C ALA A 36 6.52 6.53 17.61
N LEU A 37 6.11 7.38 16.66
CA LEU A 37 5.73 8.77 16.91
C LEU A 37 4.41 8.88 17.68
N THR A 38 3.46 7.98 17.44
CA THR A 38 2.17 7.94 18.15
C THR A 38 2.23 7.15 19.46
N GLY A 39 3.19 6.24 19.62
CA GLY A 39 3.39 5.46 20.84
C GLY A 39 3.92 6.26 22.03
N GLN A 40 4.72 7.30 21.78
CA GLN A 40 5.19 8.20 22.85
C GLN A 40 4.02 8.96 23.52
N PRO A 41 3.14 9.67 22.79
CA PRO A 41 1.92 10.26 23.37
C PRO A 41 1.02 9.25 24.09
N ALA A 42 0.90 8.03 23.57
CA ALA A 42 0.08 6.99 24.18
C ALA A 42 0.58 6.59 25.58
N SER A 43 1.90 6.63 25.80
CA SER A 43 2.50 6.34 27.11
C SER A 43 2.19 7.40 28.17
N THR A 44 1.78 8.61 27.75
CA THR A 44 1.49 9.74 28.62
C THR A 44 0.00 10.04 28.78
N LYS A 45 -0.87 9.06 28.42
CA LYS A 45 -2.35 9.06 28.43
C LYS A 45 -3.05 9.62 27.19
N ASN A 46 -2.32 10.27 26.28
CA ASN A 46 -2.89 10.69 25.00
C ASN A 46 -2.89 9.52 23.99
N VAL A 47 -3.85 8.62 24.15
CA VAL A 47 -4.00 7.39 23.34
C VAL A 47 -4.73 7.60 22.02
N ILE A 48 -5.31 8.79 21.79
CA ILE A 48 -6.14 9.05 20.61
C ILE A 48 -5.35 8.90 19.30
N PRO A 49 -4.14 9.49 19.13
CA PRO A 49 -3.40 9.37 17.88
C PRO A 49 -3.06 7.91 17.52
N ILE A 50 -2.63 7.11 18.50
CA ILE A 50 -2.30 5.70 18.25
C ILE A 50 -3.55 4.85 18.00
N LEU A 51 -4.69 5.17 18.62
CA LEU A 51 -5.93 4.42 18.42
C LEU A 51 -6.42 4.54 16.97
N PHE A 52 -6.24 5.70 16.35
CA PHE A 52 -6.65 5.96 14.98
C PHE A 52 -5.57 5.63 13.94
N LEU A 53 -4.31 5.98 14.17
CA LEU A 53 -3.21 5.74 13.20
C LEU A 53 -2.56 4.36 13.37
N GLY A 54 -2.68 3.75 14.55
CA GLY A 54 -2.09 2.45 14.85
C GLY A 54 -2.66 1.31 14.02
N PRO A 55 -3.99 1.12 13.92
CA PRO A 55 -4.58 0.06 13.11
C PRO A 55 -4.18 0.08 11.63
N PRO A 56 -4.29 1.21 10.88
CA PRO A 56 -3.84 1.24 9.49
C PRO A 56 -2.33 1.04 9.36
N ALA A 57 -1.51 1.58 10.27
CA ALA A 57 -0.06 1.35 10.28
C ALA A 57 0.31 -0.12 10.52
N GLY A 58 -0.32 -0.76 11.50
CA GLY A 58 -0.10 -2.19 11.78
C GLY A 58 -0.51 -3.07 10.61
N LEU A 59 -1.70 -2.85 10.05
CA LEU A 59 -2.18 -3.61 8.89
C LEU A 59 -1.27 -3.39 7.67
N SER A 60 -0.82 -2.15 7.45
CA SER A 60 0.09 -1.76 6.38
C SER A 60 1.45 -2.46 6.48
N ILE A 61 2.01 -2.56 7.68
CA ILE A 61 3.25 -3.30 7.95
C ILE A 61 3.05 -4.80 7.68
N LEU A 62 1.99 -5.40 8.25
CA LEU A 62 1.71 -6.83 8.10
C LEU A 62 1.52 -7.20 6.63
N TRP A 63 0.71 -6.42 5.90
CA TRP A 63 0.47 -6.62 4.48
C TRP A 63 1.75 -6.46 3.66
N SER A 64 2.51 -5.39 3.90
CA SER A 64 3.73 -5.12 3.15
C SER A 64 4.82 -6.15 3.43
N ALA A 65 4.91 -6.65 4.66
CA ALA A 65 5.81 -7.73 5.03
C ALA A 65 5.40 -9.06 4.38
N ALA A 66 4.10 -9.37 4.33
CA ALA A 66 3.60 -10.57 3.65
C ALA A 66 3.90 -10.55 2.15
N ASP A 67 3.61 -9.43 1.46
CA ASP A 67 3.91 -9.29 0.03
C ASP A 67 5.43 -9.29 -0.23
N ALA A 68 6.22 -8.61 0.61
CA ALA A 68 7.69 -8.63 0.53
C ALA A 68 8.26 -10.05 0.73
N ALA A 69 7.73 -10.82 1.67
CA ALA A 69 8.15 -12.20 1.93
C ALA A 69 7.86 -13.12 0.73
N CYS A 70 6.73 -12.92 0.03
CA CYS A 70 6.42 -13.69 -1.18
C CYS A 70 7.49 -13.55 -2.27
N TYR A 71 8.14 -12.40 -2.42
CA TYR A 71 9.24 -12.22 -3.38
C TYR A 71 10.47 -13.10 -3.06
N PHE A 72 10.70 -13.42 -1.79
CA PHE A 72 11.83 -14.27 -1.37
C PHE A 72 11.49 -15.76 -1.36
N ILE A 73 10.23 -16.11 -1.07
CA ILE A 73 9.79 -17.50 -0.93
C ILE A 73 9.49 -18.13 -2.29
N HIS A 74 8.99 -17.37 -3.27
CA HIS A 74 8.63 -17.93 -4.58
C HIS A 74 9.81 -17.94 -5.56
N PRO A 75 10.16 -19.09 -6.16
CA PRO A 75 11.24 -19.20 -7.16
C PRO A 75 11.01 -18.37 -8.42
N SER A 76 9.75 -18.05 -8.73
CA SER A 76 9.39 -17.18 -9.84
C SER A 76 9.49 -15.70 -9.51
N HIS A 77 9.81 -15.34 -8.25
CA HIS A 77 9.87 -13.98 -7.75
C HIS A 77 8.60 -13.15 -8.06
N HIS A 78 7.47 -13.84 -8.19
CA HIS A 78 6.16 -13.23 -8.31
C HIS A 78 5.63 -12.98 -6.91
N GLY A 79 5.24 -11.72 -6.63
CA GLY A 79 4.52 -11.35 -5.43
C GLY A 79 3.12 -11.95 -5.38
N ILE A 80 2.30 -11.50 -4.41
CA ILE A 80 0.92 -11.93 -4.27
C ILE A 80 0.12 -11.63 -5.56
N THR A 81 -0.91 -12.42 -5.85
CA THR A 81 -1.73 -12.24 -7.07
C THR A 81 -2.21 -10.80 -7.22
N PRO A 82 -2.22 -10.24 -8.44
CA PRO A 82 -2.50 -8.82 -8.65
C PRO A 82 -3.90 -8.44 -8.16
N GLY A 83 -4.90 -9.32 -8.28
CA GLY A 83 -6.24 -9.09 -7.74
C GLY A 83 -6.28 -8.90 -6.22
N ALA A 84 -5.49 -9.66 -5.45
CA ALA A 84 -5.40 -9.48 -4.00
C ALA A 84 -4.65 -8.20 -3.63
N ARG A 85 -3.62 -7.83 -4.40
CA ARG A 85 -2.92 -6.53 -4.25
C ARG A 85 -3.85 -5.35 -4.44
N VAL A 86 -4.71 -5.37 -5.47
CA VAL A 86 -5.73 -4.34 -5.70
C VAL A 86 -6.62 -4.14 -4.47
N GLY A 87 -7.17 -5.22 -3.92
CA GLY A 87 -8.11 -5.12 -2.79
C GLY A 87 -7.47 -4.58 -1.52
N MET A 88 -6.31 -5.12 -1.14
CA MET A 88 -5.66 -4.77 0.12
C MET A 88 -5.06 -3.36 0.11
N ASP A 89 -4.37 -2.97 -0.97
CA ASP A 89 -3.80 -1.63 -1.08
C ASP A 89 -4.89 -0.55 -1.11
N LEU A 90 -6.04 -0.84 -1.73
CA LEU A 90 -7.21 0.04 -1.69
C LEU A 90 -7.77 0.16 -0.27
N ILE A 91 -8.07 -0.95 0.41
CA ILE A 91 -8.65 -0.92 1.77
C ILE A 91 -7.73 -0.18 2.74
N ILE A 92 -6.43 -0.47 2.71
CA ILE A 92 -5.45 0.17 3.59
C ILE A 92 -5.34 1.66 3.28
N SER A 93 -5.32 2.06 2.00
CA SER A 93 -5.28 3.49 1.64
C SER A 93 -6.54 4.24 2.11
N LEU A 94 -7.73 3.64 1.99
CA LEU A 94 -8.97 4.24 2.48
C LEU A 94 -8.99 4.36 4.01
N ALA A 95 -8.43 3.36 4.71
CA ALA A 95 -8.29 3.40 6.16
C ALA A 95 -7.35 4.55 6.59
N TYR A 96 -6.20 4.71 5.95
CA TYR A 96 -5.34 5.87 6.22
C TYR A 96 -6.04 7.19 5.91
N ILE A 97 -6.61 7.37 4.70
CA ILE A 97 -7.26 8.64 4.32
C ILE A 97 -8.32 9.03 5.34
N SER A 98 -9.22 8.12 5.69
CA SER A 98 -10.31 8.41 6.62
C SER A 98 -9.80 8.75 8.04
N LEU A 99 -8.87 7.95 8.58
CA LEU A 99 -8.39 8.10 9.96
C LEU A 99 -7.39 9.26 10.12
N GLU A 100 -6.62 9.58 9.07
CA GLU A 100 -5.75 10.76 9.03
C GLU A 100 -6.55 12.05 8.95
N ILE A 101 -7.61 12.10 8.13
CA ILE A 101 -8.48 13.29 8.07
C ILE A 101 -9.09 13.57 9.45
N VAL A 102 -9.59 12.53 10.12
CA VAL A 102 -10.16 12.65 11.47
C VAL A 102 -9.10 13.14 12.46
N ASN A 103 -7.88 12.60 12.43
CA ASN A 103 -6.79 13.08 13.29
C ASN A 103 -6.40 14.53 12.98
N GLY A 104 -6.23 14.88 11.71
CA GLY A 104 -5.80 16.22 11.30
C GLY A 104 -6.81 17.30 11.69
N ILE A 105 -8.11 17.01 11.59
CA ILE A 105 -9.17 17.94 12.01
C ILE A 105 -9.19 18.10 13.53
N LEU A 106 -8.99 17.01 14.27
CA LEU A 106 -9.18 16.98 15.72
C LEU A 106 -7.88 17.11 16.52
N ILE A 107 -6.74 17.34 15.85
CA ILE A 107 -5.43 17.37 16.49
C ILE A 107 -5.36 18.40 17.62
N THR A 108 -5.93 19.58 17.43
CA THR A 108 -5.99 20.63 18.46
C THR A 108 -6.97 20.26 19.57
N GLY A 109 -8.15 19.77 19.20
CA GLY A 109 -9.21 19.42 20.15
C GLY A 109 -8.77 18.38 21.19
N TRP A 110 -8.17 17.28 20.76
CA TRP A 110 -7.74 16.23 21.69
C TRP A 110 -6.45 16.57 22.43
N THR A 111 -5.54 17.32 21.80
CA THR A 111 -4.25 17.66 22.44
C THR A 111 -4.44 18.73 23.51
N ASP A 112 -5.31 19.72 23.29
CA ASP A 112 -5.57 20.80 24.23
C ASP A 112 -6.33 20.36 25.49
N GLU A 113 -7.14 19.29 25.40
CA GLU A 113 -7.82 18.70 26.55
C GLU A 113 -6.84 18.05 27.55
N GLU A 114 -5.80 17.37 27.04
CA GLU A 114 -4.80 16.65 27.86
C GLU A 114 -3.58 17.53 28.19
N TYR A 115 -3.20 18.42 27.27
CA TYR A 115 -2.04 19.31 27.37
C TYR A 115 -2.44 20.75 26.99
N PRO A 116 -2.52 21.67 27.98
CA PRO A 116 -2.78 23.07 27.67
C PRO A 116 -1.79 23.61 26.62
N SER A 117 -2.32 24.23 25.57
CA SER A 117 -1.58 24.75 24.40
C SER A 117 -0.45 25.75 24.72
N ASN A 118 -0.38 26.24 25.96
CA ASN A 118 0.68 27.15 26.41
C ASN A 118 1.90 26.43 27.00
N THR A 119 2.00 25.11 26.88
CA THR A 119 3.10 24.30 27.42
C THR A 119 4.03 23.77 26.33
N LYS A 120 5.34 23.72 26.62
CA LYS A 120 6.35 23.12 25.72
C LYS A 120 6.07 21.65 25.38
N ASP A 121 5.37 20.94 26.27
CA ASP A 121 4.99 19.55 26.04
C ASP A 121 3.90 19.45 24.97
N SER A 122 2.93 20.37 24.93
CA SER A 122 1.91 20.43 23.89
C SER A 122 2.54 20.61 22.50
N ASP A 123 3.45 21.59 22.34
CA ASP A 123 4.18 21.83 21.08
C ASP A 123 4.90 20.56 20.58
N ARG A 124 5.54 19.83 21.52
CA ARG A 124 6.27 18.61 21.19
C ARG A 124 5.32 17.49 20.73
N ILE A 125 4.19 17.31 21.40
CA ILE A 125 3.20 16.28 21.04
C ILE A 125 2.56 16.61 19.69
N HIS A 126 2.22 17.88 19.45
CA HIS A 126 1.74 18.35 18.14
C HIS A 126 2.74 18.02 17.02
N ALA A 127 4.02 18.37 17.20
CA ALA A 127 5.05 18.06 16.21
C ALA A 127 5.21 16.55 15.95
N MET A 128 5.08 15.70 16.98
CA MET A 128 5.12 14.25 16.82
C MET A 128 3.92 13.71 16.03
N VAL A 129 2.71 14.18 16.34
CA VAL A 129 1.48 13.75 15.64
C VAL A 129 1.47 14.26 14.20
N GLU A 130 1.88 15.51 13.95
CA GLU A 130 2.04 16.06 12.59
C GLU A 130 3.06 15.27 11.77
N ALA A 131 4.20 14.91 12.37
CA ALA A 131 5.19 14.05 11.71
C ALA A 131 4.59 12.66 11.41
N ALA A 132 3.80 12.08 12.31
CA ALA A 132 3.13 10.82 12.07
C ALA A 132 2.12 10.91 10.91
N LEU A 133 1.33 11.99 10.85
CA LEU A 133 0.42 12.25 9.72
C LEU A 133 1.19 12.40 8.40
N ALA A 134 2.35 13.05 8.40
CA ALA A 134 3.17 13.17 7.20
C ALA A 134 3.67 11.80 6.70
N PHE A 135 4.17 10.94 7.59
CA PHE A 135 4.60 9.58 7.22
C PHE A 135 3.44 8.69 6.80
N GLY A 136 2.29 8.79 7.47
CA GLY A 136 1.05 8.11 7.08
C GLY A 136 0.59 8.55 5.68
N GLY A 137 0.62 9.86 5.40
CA GLY A 137 0.29 10.41 4.08
C GLY A 137 1.22 9.89 2.98
N ILE A 138 2.53 9.78 3.26
CA ILE A 138 3.49 9.15 2.34
C ILE A 138 3.13 7.68 2.11
N ALA A 139 2.86 6.91 3.18
CA ALA A 139 2.45 5.51 3.06
C ALA A 139 1.17 5.35 2.23
N THR A 140 0.21 6.27 2.42
CA THR A 140 -1.04 6.34 1.65
C THR A 140 -0.78 6.55 0.16
N ILE A 141 0.06 7.52 -0.20
CA ILE A 141 0.42 7.79 -1.60
C ILE A 141 1.05 6.54 -2.23
N ILE A 142 1.92 5.86 -1.49
CA ILE A 142 2.56 4.63 -1.99
C ILE A 142 1.53 3.51 -2.17
N HIS A 143 0.63 3.29 -1.21
CA HIS A 143 -0.46 2.29 -1.34
C HIS A 143 -1.35 2.59 -2.55
N VAL A 144 -1.74 3.85 -2.78
CA VAL A 144 -2.51 4.25 -3.96
C VAL A 144 -1.72 3.98 -5.24
N GLY A 145 -0.43 4.30 -5.27
CA GLY A 145 0.44 4.00 -6.40
C GLY A 145 0.51 2.49 -6.71
N LEU A 146 0.68 1.66 -5.68
CA LEU A 146 0.70 0.20 -5.80
C LEU A 146 -0.66 -0.36 -6.23
N PHE A 147 -1.76 0.21 -5.75
CA PHE A 147 -3.11 -0.12 -6.20
C PHE A 147 -3.30 0.15 -7.70
N VAL A 148 -2.85 1.31 -8.20
CA VAL A 148 -2.93 1.64 -9.63
C VAL A 148 -2.11 0.67 -10.46
N VAL A 149 -0.88 0.36 -10.02
CA VAL A 149 -0.03 -0.64 -10.69
C VAL A 149 -0.71 -2.01 -10.73
N ALA A 150 -1.29 -2.46 -9.61
CA ALA A 150 -2.00 -3.73 -9.53
C ALA A 150 -3.25 -3.76 -10.41
N CYS A 151 -3.98 -2.64 -10.56
CA CYS A 151 -5.10 -2.51 -11.49
C CYS A 151 -4.65 -2.68 -12.95
N VAL A 152 -3.54 -2.03 -13.33
CA VAL A 152 -2.97 -2.14 -14.69
C VAL A 152 -2.51 -3.57 -14.96
N GLU A 153 -1.84 -4.21 -14.00
CA GLU A 153 -1.42 -5.61 -14.12
C GLU A 153 -2.61 -6.55 -14.28
N THR A 154 -3.64 -6.39 -13.45
CA THR A 154 -4.89 -7.17 -13.53
C THR A 154 -5.58 -6.98 -14.88
N HIS A 155 -5.65 -5.75 -15.38
CA HIS A 155 -6.26 -5.45 -16.68
C HIS A 155 -5.49 -6.12 -17.82
N ARG A 156 -4.15 -6.08 -17.77
CA ARG A 156 -3.28 -6.72 -18.76
C ARG A 156 -3.48 -8.22 -18.79
N GLU A 157 -3.44 -8.89 -17.63
CA GLU A 157 -3.63 -10.34 -17.52
C GLU A 157 -5.02 -10.77 -18.03
N ASN A 158 -6.07 -10.03 -17.65
CA ASN A 158 -7.42 -10.29 -18.14
C ASN A 158 -7.56 -10.13 -19.65
N THR A 159 -6.80 -9.21 -20.25
CA THR A 159 -6.79 -9.01 -21.72
C THR A 159 -6.07 -10.15 -22.43
N GLU A 160 -4.92 -10.58 -21.91
CA GLU A 160 -4.16 -11.72 -22.46
C GLU A 160 -5.00 -13.01 -22.43
N VAL A 161 -5.68 -13.30 -21.32
CA VAL A 161 -6.57 -14.46 -21.19
C VAL A 161 -7.72 -14.42 -22.18
N LYS A 162 -8.33 -13.24 -22.43
CA LYS A 162 -9.40 -13.07 -23.42
C LYS A 162 -8.92 -13.38 -24.84
N VAL A 163 -7.75 -12.87 -25.22
CA VAL A 163 -7.15 -13.12 -26.54
C VAL A 163 -6.85 -14.60 -26.74
N LEU A 164 -6.26 -15.26 -25.73
CA LEU A 164 -5.97 -16.70 -25.78
C LEU A 164 -7.25 -17.54 -25.92
N ARG A 165 -8.31 -17.19 -25.18
CA ARG A 165 -9.62 -17.87 -25.31
C ARG A 165 -10.23 -17.66 -26.70
N ALA A 166 -10.19 -16.44 -27.24
CA ALA A 166 -10.69 -16.15 -28.58
C ALA A 166 -9.94 -16.96 -29.66
N ASN A 167 -8.61 -17.03 -29.56
CA ASN A 167 -7.78 -17.80 -30.48
C ASN A 167 -8.06 -19.32 -30.37
N ALA A 168 -8.25 -19.83 -29.15
CA ALA A 168 -8.59 -21.24 -28.94
C ALA A 168 -9.95 -21.61 -29.57
N LEU A 169 -10.94 -20.73 -29.46
CA LEU A 169 -12.26 -20.91 -30.10
C LEU A 169 -12.16 -20.87 -31.63
N ALA A 170 -11.39 -19.94 -32.18
CA ALA A 170 -11.17 -19.86 -33.63
C ALA A 170 -10.50 -21.12 -34.19
N LEU A 171 -9.51 -21.67 -33.48
CA LEU A 171 -8.85 -22.93 -33.85
C LEU A 171 -9.78 -24.14 -33.72
N GLY A 172 -10.67 -24.17 -32.73
CA GLY A 172 -11.68 -25.21 -32.57
C GLY A 172 -12.67 -25.26 -33.73
N ASN A 173 -13.14 -24.09 -34.18
CA ASN A 173 -14.08 -23.98 -35.31
C ASN A 173 -13.47 -24.37 -36.67
N MET A 174 -12.14 -24.38 -36.81
CA MET A 174 -11.48 -24.83 -38.04
C MET A 174 -11.26 -26.36 -38.10
N ARG A 175 -11.56 -27.09 -37.03
CA ARG A 175 -11.34 -28.54 -36.94
C ARG A 175 -12.63 -29.37 -37.00
N GLY A 176 -13.80 -28.73 -36.96
CA GLY A 176 -15.12 -29.37 -37.12
C GLY A 176 -15.70 -29.11 -38.50
#